data_AF-A0A318EK66-F1
#
_entry.id   AF-A0A318EK66-F1
#
_cell.length_a   1.000
_cell.length_b   1.000
_cell.length_c   1.000
_cell.angle_alpha   90.00
_cell.angle_beta   90.00
_cell.angle_gamma   90.00
#
_symmetry.space_group_name_H-M   'P 1'
#
loop_
_entity.id
_entity.type
_entity.pdbx_description
1 polymer ?
#
loop_
_entity_poly.entity_id
_entity_poly.type
_entity_poly.pdbx_seq_one_letter_code
_entity_poly.pdbx_strand_id
1 'polypeptide(L)'
;MDKVYGIGTGEYSDWNIVGFFTDKLQAEKYCQFMNDKYPHENYEVCELENLNENIDLSLIYPKYTFTFNGKFNDYWENVQGSLAVNGEKNEVRENKNGYADNKYMIKVVTTEKDRNKAAKIAQDMFAKYKAEKAGL
;
A
#
# COMPACT_ATOMS: atom_id res chain seq x y z
N MET A 1 0.84 17.78 -22.41
CA MET A 1 0.63 17.07 -21.14
C MET A 1 0.92 15.62 -21.38
N ASP A 2 1.74 15.00 -20.53
CA ASP A 2 1.99 13.57 -20.61
C ASP A 2 0.71 12.82 -20.22
N LYS A 3 0.40 11.73 -20.94
CA LYS A 3 -0.76 10.89 -20.67
C LYS A 3 -0.59 10.20 -19.32
N VAL A 4 -1.68 10.10 -18.58
CA VAL A 4 -1.70 9.45 -17.26
C VAL A 4 -2.72 8.34 -17.30
N TYR A 5 -2.33 7.19 -16.77
CA TYR A 5 -3.10 5.97 -16.74
C TYR A 5 -3.42 5.64 -15.30
N GLY A 6 -4.70 5.69 -14.95
CA GLY A 6 -5.24 5.21 -13.68
C GLY A 6 -5.45 3.71 -13.71
N ILE A 7 -5.41 3.08 -12.54
CA ILE A 7 -5.89 1.71 -12.34
C ILE A 7 -7.19 1.79 -11.55
N GLY A 8 -8.32 1.55 -12.21
CA GLY A 8 -9.63 1.48 -11.59
C GLY A 8 -9.93 0.08 -11.06
N THR A 9 -10.76 -0.02 -10.02
CA THR A 9 -11.40 -1.27 -9.57
C THR A 9 -12.75 -0.96 -8.94
N GLY A 10 -13.65 -1.93 -8.94
CA GLY A 10 -15.01 -1.80 -8.41
C GLY A 10 -16.07 -1.54 -9.49
N GLU A 11 -17.33 -1.63 -9.10
CA GLU A 11 -18.47 -1.43 -10.00
C GLU A 11 -19.34 -0.27 -9.50
N TYR A 12 -19.91 0.50 -10.44
CA TYR A 12 -20.86 1.58 -10.16
C TYR A 12 -20.35 2.62 -9.15
N SER A 13 -21.03 2.79 -8.02
CA SER A 13 -20.72 3.78 -6.98
C SER A 13 -19.47 3.45 -6.17
N ASP A 14 -18.96 2.22 -6.28
CA ASP A 14 -17.80 1.73 -5.52
C ASP A 14 -16.52 1.73 -6.36
N TRP A 15 -16.57 2.37 -7.55
CA TRP A 15 -15.41 2.50 -8.43
C TRP A 15 -14.35 3.43 -7.81
N ASN A 16 -13.12 2.93 -7.71
CA ASN A 16 -12.01 3.64 -7.09
C ASN A 16 -10.73 3.53 -7.94
N ILE A 17 -9.93 4.60 -7.99
CA ILE A 17 -8.59 4.57 -8.56
C ILE A 17 -7.60 4.12 -7.49
N VAL A 18 -6.89 3.03 -7.75
CA VAL A 18 -5.89 2.43 -6.85
C VAL A 18 -4.45 2.61 -7.35
N GLY A 19 -4.28 3.11 -8.56
CA GLY A 19 -2.97 3.24 -9.21
C GLY A 19 -2.91 4.41 -10.20
N PHE A 20 -1.73 5.01 -10.39
CA PHE A 20 -1.45 6.03 -11.42
C PHE A 20 -0.11 5.71 -12.08
N PHE A 21 -0.03 5.87 -13.40
CA PHE A 21 1.14 5.56 -14.21
C PHE A 21 1.28 6.58 -15.34
N THR A 22 2.49 7.00 -15.67
CA THR A 22 2.78 7.83 -16.85
C THR A 22 3.17 7.00 -18.07
N ASP A 23 3.43 5.70 -17.87
CA ASP A 23 3.71 4.73 -18.93
C ASP A 23 2.58 3.69 -18.98
N LYS A 24 1.97 3.55 -20.17
CA LYS A 24 0.82 2.65 -20.37
C LYS A 24 1.20 1.19 -20.10
N LEU A 25 2.38 0.76 -20.52
CA LEU A 25 2.82 -0.62 -20.39
C LEU A 25 3.05 -1.00 -18.92
N GLN A 26 3.55 -0.09 -18.09
CA GLN A 26 3.64 -0.28 -16.64
C GLN A 26 2.24 -0.37 -16.00
N ALA A 27 1.30 0.46 -16.45
CA ALA A 27 -0.09 0.41 -15.99
C ALA A 27 -0.73 -0.95 -16.31
N GLU A 28 -0.57 -1.44 -17.54
CA GLU A 28 -1.10 -2.73 -18.00
C GLU A 28 -0.47 -3.91 -17.22
N LYS A 29 0.84 -3.88 -16.97
CA LYS A 29 1.53 -4.90 -16.16
C LYS A 29 1.03 -4.91 -14.71
N TYR A 30 0.84 -3.75 -14.11
CA TYR A 30 0.31 -3.64 -12.75
C TYR A 30 -1.14 -4.11 -12.67
N CYS A 31 -1.97 -3.69 -13.63
CA CYS A 31 -3.36 -4.13 -13.76
C CYS A 31 -3.45 -5.66 -13.81
N GLN A 32 -2.66 -6.30 -14.67
CA GLN A 32 -2.63 -7.75 -14.79
C GLN A 32 -2.17 -8.44 -13.49
N PHE A 33 -1.12 -7.92 -12.85
CA PHE A 33 -0.70 -8.43 -11.54
C PHE A 33 -1.80 -8.33 -10.48
N MET A 34 -2.56 -7.24 -10.45
CA MET A 34 -3.65 -7.06 -9.49
C MET A 34 -4.81 -8.01 -9.77
N ASN A 35 -5.19 -8.21 -11.04
CA ASN A 35 -6.19 -9.20 -11.44
C ASN A 35 -5.76 -10.65 -11.10
N ASP A 36 -4.47 -10.99 -11.26
CA ASP A 36 -3.95 -12.31 -10.87
C ASP A 36 -3.96 -12.50 -9.34
N LYS A 37 -3.64 -11.44 -8.59
CA LYS A 37 -3.56 -11.49 -7.12
C LYS A 37 -4.94 -11.47 -6.46
N TYR A 38 -5.90 -10.78 -7.07
CA TYR A 38 -7.25 -10.58 -6.55
C TYR A 38 -8.28 -10.93 -7.64
N PRO A 39 -8.45 -12.23 -7.94
CA PRO A 39 -9.29 -12.69 -9.07
C PRO A 39 -10.79 -12.43 -8.90
N HIS A 40 -11.22 -11.93 -7.73
CA HIS A 40 -12.60 -11.53 -7.45
C HIS A 40 -12.83 -10.03 -7.63
N GLU A 41 -11.77 -9.27 -7.93
CA GLU A 41 -11.85 -7.86 -8.29
C GLU A 41 -11.53 -7.68 -9.78
N ASN A 42 -12.13 -6.65 -10.39
CA ASN A 42 -11.91 -6.32 -11.79
C ASN A 42 -11.10 -5.04 -11.86
N TYR A 43 -9.78 -5.17 -12.02
CA TYR A 43 -8.90 -4.05 -12.25
C TYR A 43 -8.86 -3.71 -13.74
N GLU A 44 -8.90 -2.42 -14.06
CA GLU A 44 -8.82 -1.91 -15.43
C GLU A 44 -7.86 -0.72 -15.52
N VAL A 45 -7.24 -0.56 -16.68
CA VAL A 45 -6.45 0.64 -16.98
C VAL A 45 -7.37 1.68 -17.61
N CYS A 46 -7.48 2.85 -17.01
CA CYS A 46 -8.22 3.98 -17.57
C CYS A 46 -7.26 5.13 -17.90
N GLU A 47 -7.38 5.74 -19.08
CA GLU A 47 -6.68 6.99 -19.36
C GLU A 47 -7.38 8.12 -18.58
N LEU A 48 -6.62 8.85 -17.78
CA LEU A 48 -7.14 9.94 -16.96
C LEU A 48 -7.04 11.23 -17.75
N GLU A 49 -8.19 11.68 -18.21
CA GLU A 49 -8.35 12.98 -18.85
C GLU A 49 -8.66 14.05 -17.79
N ASN A 50 -8.29 15.31 -18.07
CA ASN A 50 -8.57 16.45 -17.19
C ASN A 50 -7.97 16.36 -15.77
N LEU A 51 -6.79 15.75 -15.64
CA LEU A 51 -5.98 15.94 -14.45
C LEU A 51 -5.58 17.42 -14.37
N ASN A 52 -6.23 18.18 -13.49
CA ASN A 52 -5.86 19.56 -13.20
C ASN A 52 -4.34 19.66 -13.08
N GLU A 53 -3.75 20.67 -13.71
CA GLU A 53 -2.31 20.83 -14.02
C GLU A 53 -1.36 20.84 -12.80
N ASN A 54 -1.88 20.59 -11.59
CA ASN A 54 -1.21 20.78 -10.31
C ASN A 54 -0.80 19.47 -9.59
N ILE A 55 -1.06 18.29 -10.16
CA ILE A 55 -0.60 17.02 -9.56
C ILE A 55 0.67 16.57 -10.26
N ASP A 56 1.82 16.83 -9.63
CA ASP A 56 3.11 16.28 -10.06
C ASP A 56 3.19 14.79 -9.73
N LEU A 57 2.98 13.95 -10.75
CA LEU A 57 2.99 12.50 -10.63
C LEU A 57 4.38 11.92 -10.39
N SER A 58 5.46 12.69 -10.63
CA SER A 58 6.82 12.26 -10.26
C SER A 58 6.99 12.10 -8.75
N LEU A 59 6.06 12.68 -7.98
CA LEU A 59 5.98 12.57 -6.53
C LEU A 59 5.33 11.25 -6.08
N ILE A 60 4.78 10.44 -6.97
CA ILE A 60 4.08 9.20 -6.62
C ILE A 60 5.00 7.99 -6.74
N TYR A 61 5.03 7.11 -5.74
CA TYR A 61 5.86 5.91 -5.74
C TYR A 61 5.21 4.74 -4.97
N PRO A 62 5.68 3.49 -5.19
CA PRO A 62 5.18 2.32 -4.45
C PRO A 62 5.35 2.47 -2.95
N LYS A 63 4.28 2.19 -2.21
CA LYS A 63 4.25 2.15 -0.75
C LYS A 63 3.91 0.74 -0.32
N TYR A 64 4.71 0.19 0.59
CA TYR A 64 4.43 -1.13 1.15
C TYR A 64 3.85 -1.00 2.55
N THR A 65 2.78 -1.73 2.77
CA THR A 65 2.12 -1.88 4.06
C THR A 65 2.34 -3.31 4.56
N PHE A 66 2.83 -3.42 5.79
CA PHE A 66 3.04 -4.67 6.49
C PHE A 66 2.16 -4.68 7.74
N THR A 67 1.29 -5.67 7.86
CA THR A 67 0.45 -5.83 9.06
C THR A 67 0.99 -6.99 9.88
N PHE A 68 1.30 -6.69 11.15
CA PHE A 68 1.75 -7.65 12.16
C PHE A 68 0.65 -7.86 13.20
N ASN A 69 0.36 -9.11 13.55
CA ASN A 69 -0.55 -9.42 14.67
C ASN A 69 0.24 -9.39 15.99
N GLY A 70 -0.25 -8.62 16.96
CA GLY A 70 0.41 -8.39 18.24
C GLY A 70 0.11 -9.43 19.33
N LYS A 71 -0.74 -10.43 19.09
CA LYS A 71 -1.00 -11.51 20.05
C LYS A 71 -0.08 -12.72 19.80
N PHE A 72 0.60 -13.15 20.87
CA PHE A 72 1.27 -14.45 21.09
C PHE A 72 2.25 -14.90 20.02
N ASN A 73 3.57 -14.72 20.26
CA ASN A 73 4.75 -15.48 19.78
C ASN A 73 4.84 -16.01 18.33
N ASP A 74 3.82 -15.82 17.51
CA ASP A 74 3.62 -16.23 16.13
C ASP A 74 3.02 -15.02 15.43
N TYR A 75 3.80 -14.45 14.52
CA TYR A 75 3.36 -13.36 13.67
C TYR A 75 3.13 -13.92 12.27
N TRP A 76 2.06 -13.48 11.64
CA TRP A 76 1.79 -13.72 10.23
C TRP A 76 1.86 -12.37 9.53
N GLU A 77 2.75 -12.28 8.54
CA GLU A 77 2.97 -11.06 7.77
C GLU A 77 1.99 -11.03 6.59
N ASN A 78 1.14 -10.01 6.53
CA ASN A 78 0.41 -9.72 5.29
C ASN A 78 1.02 -8.49 4.65
N VAL A 79 1.37 -8.64 3.37
CA VAL A 79 1.96 -7.57 2.57
C VAL A 79 0.93 -7.04 1.60
N GLN A 80 0.56 -5.77 1.79
CA GLN A 80 -0.34 -5.03 0.91
C GLN A 80 0.43 -3.86 0.27
N GLY A 81 0.22 -3.64 -1.03
CA GLY A 81 0.78 -2.51 -1.76
C GLY A 81 -0.22 -1.38 -1.86
N SER A 82 0.23 -0.15 -1.72
CA SER A 82 -0.51 1.07 -2.04
C SER A 82 0.43 2.09 -2.70
N LEU A 83 -0.07 3.26 -3.08
CA LEU A 83 0.79 4.36 -3.53
C LEU A 83 1.05 5.36 -2.41
N ALA A 84 2.24 5.95 -2.43
CA ALA A 84 2.67 7.04 -1.56
C ALA A 84 2.95 8.30 -2.37
N VAL A 85 2.85 9.45 -1.70
CA VAL A 85 3.21 10.77 -2.25
C VAL A 85 4.54 11.24 -1.64
N ASN A 86 5.30 12.04 -2.37
CA ASN A 86 6.57 12.59 -1.93
C ASN A 86 6.39 13.38 -0.62
N GLY A 87 7.27 13.11 0.34
CA GLY A 87 7.18 13.66 1.69
C GLY A 87 6.44 12.79 2.71
N GLU A 88 5.72 11.73 2.28
CA GLU A 88 5.27 10.71 3.22
C GLU A 88 6.46 10.03 3.92
N LYS A 89 6.27 9.63 5.17
CA LYS A 89 7.30 9.02 6.01
C LYS A 89 6.88 7.62 6.43
N ASN A 90 7.87 6.80 6.77
CA ASN A 90 7.60 5.51 7.38
C ASN A 90 6.86 5.72 8.71
N GLU A 91 5.86 4.90 8.98
CA GLU A 91 5.03 5.05 10.17
C GLU A 91 4.62 3.68 10.72
N VAL A 92 4.38 3.66 12.04
CA VAL A 92 3.79 2.53 12.74
C VAL A 92 2.43 2.98 13.27
N ARG A 93 1.36 2.24 12.94
CA ARG A 93 0.01 2.50 13.43
C ARG A 93 -0.53 1.31 14.19
N GLU A 94 -1.01 1.56 15.41
CA GLU A 94 -1.78 0.59 16.19
C GLU A 94 -3.26 0.69 15.78
N ASN A 95 -3.84 -0.39 15.25
CA ASN A 95 -5.29 -0.48 15.08
C ASN A 95 -5.91 -1.13 16.33
N LYS A 96 -6.70 -0.34 17.07
CA LYS A 96 -7.43 -0.76 18.29
C LYS A 96 -8.90 -1.07 18.05
N ASN A 97 -9.39 -0.94 16.81
CA ASN A 97 -10.78 -1.18 16.46
C ASN A 97 -10.94 -2.56 15.82
N GLY A 98 -11.52 -3.52 16.55
CA GLY A 98 -11.91 -4.81 15.97
C GLY A 98 -12.33 -5.88 16.96
N TYR A 99 -13.54 -6.42 16.72
CA TYR A 99 -14.27 -7.45 17.47
C TYR A 99 -13.44 -8.66 17.93
N ALA A 100 -13.73 -9.07 19.17
CA ALA A 100 -13.43 -10.31 19.89
C ALA A 100 -12.00 -10.88 19.88
N ASP A 101 -11.31 -11.07 18.76
CA ASP A 101 -10.10 -11.94 18.73
C ASP A 101 -8.79 -11.29 18.25
N ASN A 102 -8.82 -10.25 17.41
CA ASN A 102 -7.62 -9.62 16.81
C ASN A 102 -7.23 -8.26 17.44
N LYS A 103 -7.19 -8.20 18.78
CA LYS A 103 -7.12 -6.95 19.55
C LYS A 103 -5.88 -6.05 19.35
N TYR A 104 -4.87 -6.42 18.57
CA TYR A 104 -3.73 -5.54 18.26
C TYR A 104 -3.16 -5.84 16.88
N MET A 105 -3.49 -5.01 15.89
CA MET A 105 -2.77 -5.02 14.61
C MET A 105 -1.81 -3.84 14.56
N ILE A 106 -0.56 -4.13 14.19
CA ILE A 106 0.47 -3.11 13.99
C ILE A 106 0.73 -3.01 12.50
N LYS A 107 0.37 -1.86 11.94
CA LYS A 107 0.59 -1.54 10.52
C LYS A 107 1.89 -0.76 10.42
N VAL A 108 2.89 -1.31 9.72
CA VAL A 108 4.10 -0.59 9.37
C VAL A 108 4.03 -0.24 7.89
N VAL A 109 4.22 1.04 7.61
CA VAL A 109 4.16 1.57 6.25
C VAL A 109 5.53 2.09 5.87
N THR A 110 6.02 1.72 4.68
CA THR A 110 7.35 2.10 4.20
C THR A 110 7.30 2.77 2.83
N THR A 111 8.16 3.76 2.64
CA THR A 111 8.37 4.46 1.35
C THR A 111 9.49 3.85 0.50
N GLU A 112 10.12 2.77 0.98
CA GLU A 112 11.14 2.02 0.25
C GLU A 112 10.52 1.33 -0.98
N LYS A 113 11.18 1.48 -2.13
CA LYS A 113 10.70 0.99 -3.44
C LYS A 113 11.00 -0.50 -3.65
N ASP A 114 12.05 -1.02 -3.02
CA ASP A 114 12.36 -2.44 -3.03
C ASP A 114 11.55 -3.19 -1.97
N ARG A 115 10.72 -4.15 -2.38
CA ARG A 115 9.84 -4.90 -1.47
C ARG A 115 10.60 -5.64 -0.37
N ASN A 116 11.77 -6.21 -0.66
CA ASN A 116 12.51 -7.00 0.31
C ASN A 116 13.17 -6.09 1.36
N LYS A 117 13.71 -4.94 0.93
CA LYS A 117 14.21 -3.90 1.83
C LYS A 117 13.07 -3.29 2.65
N ALA A 118 11.92 -3.02 2.04
CA ALA A 118 10.72 -2.54 2.71
C ALA A 118 10.27 -3.49 3.83
N ALA A 119 10.26 -4.80 3.56
CA ALA A 119 9.94 -5.82 4.55
C ALA A 119 10.93 -5.82 5.72
N LYS A 120 12.23 -5.73 5.43
CA LYS A 120 13.27 -5.65 6.47
C LYS A 120 13.12 -4.41 7.35
N ILE A 121 12.91 -3.25 6.73
CA ILE A 121 12.64 -1.98 7.44
C ILE A 121 11.40 -2.13 8.33
N ALA A 122 10.34 -2.74 7.82
CA ALA A 122 9.12 -2.93 8.57
C ALA A 122 9.31 -3.84 9.80
N GLN A 123 10.05 -4.94 9.65
CA GLN A 123 10.42 -5.83 10.75
C GLN A 123 11.26 -5.11 11.82
N ASP A 124 12.24 -4.31 11.40
CA ASP A 124 13.10 -3.56 12.31
C ASP A 124 12.32 -2.47 13.07
N MET A 125 11.43 -1.75 12.38
CA MET A 125 10.52 -0.78 13.00
C MET A 125 9.56 -1.45 14.00
N PHE A 126 9.01 -2.61 13.65
CA PHE A 126 8.16 -3.40 14.53
C PHE A 126 8.92 -3.88 15.77
N ALA A 127 10.15 -4.40 15.60
CA ALA A 127 11.00 -4.83 16.70
C ALA A 127 11.32 -3.69 17.67
N LYS A 128 11.68 -2.52 17.14
CA LYS A 128 11.92 -1.31 17.94
C LYS A 128 10.67 -0.88 18.72
N TYR A 129 9.52 -0.82 18.05
CA TYR A 129 8.26 -0.49 18.69
C TYR A 129 7.92 -1.48 19.83
N LYS A 130 8.15 -2.79 19.65
CA LYS A 130 7.97 -3.76 20.73
C LYS A 130 8.90 -3.53 21.91
N ALA A 131 10.18 -3.24 21.67
CA ALA A 131 11.15 -2.95 22.72
C ALA A 131 10.73 -1.72 23.54
N GLU A 132 10.36 -0.63 22.85
CA GLU A 132 9.86 0.60 23.47
C GLU A 132 8.61 0.35 24.33
N LYS A 133 7.67 -0.48 23.86
CA LYS A 133 6.47 -0.86 24.63
C LYS A 133 6.78 -1.78 25.82
N ALA A 134 7.85 -2.55 25.75
CA ALA A 134 8.32 -3.40 26.85
C ALA A 134 9.16 -2.63 27.90
N GLY A 135 9.46 -1.35 27.64
CA GLY A 135 10.31 -0.53 28.52
C GLY A 135 11.80 -0.85 28.42
N LEU A 136 12.24 -1.37 27.26
CA LEU A 136 13.64 -1.71 26.94
C LEU A 136 14.28 -0.63 26.07
#